data_AF-A0A6S6QT87-F1
#
_entry.id   AF-A0A6S6QT87-F1
#
_cell.length_a   1.000
_cell.length_b   1.000
_cell.length_c   1.000
_cell.angle_alpha   90.00
_cell.angle_beta   90.00
_cell.angle_gamma   90.00
#
_symmetry.space_group_name_H-M   'P 1'
#
loop_
_entity.id
_entity.type
_entity.pdbx_description
1 polymer ?
#
loop_
_entity_poly.entity_id
_entity_poly.type
_entity_poly.pdbx_seq_one_letter_code
_entity_poly.pdbx_strand_id
1 'polypeptide(L)'
;MEPTGISFAIAEVTSLAQRSGPFFFSVLFSIYIAHKARQYFNECNSRTDPPATKEERYVYIFYFLAVVVAGFSLVAFSVHIWNKNQTQLAKFTVTIEEVDPKAFIDSAFYSRKVPKRVPDGVKKIPNVEYFLIVAPGFNVGDKFPITFYPAPDEQPTVTPDGQPQFAAPGAPLQFEFEYSGGEFAQYALVRDGASWKLVKKSPSLATLNPYNDVAGLIK
;
A
#
# COMPACT_ATOMS: atom_id res chain seq x y z
N MET A 1 -6.21 9.88 27.93
CA MET A 1 -6.36 11.02 27.00
C MET A 1 -5.12 11.02 26.13
N GLU A 2 -5.19 10.34 24.98
CA GLU A 2 -4.05 10.21 24.08
C GLU A 2 -4.03 11.36 23.07
N PRO A 3 -2.85 11.94 22.78
CA PRO A 3 -2.68 12.97 21.76
C PRO A 3 -2.66 12.32 20.37
N THR A 4 -3.80 11.83 19.88
CA THR A 4 -3.91 11.09 18.61
C THR A 4 -3.98 11.99 17.37
N GLY A 5 -4.21 13.30 17.53
CA GLY A 5 -4.41 14.22 16.40
C GLY A 5 -3.13 14.63 15.68
N ILE A 6 -2.02 14.84 16.40
CA ILE A 6 -0.79 15.42 15.83
C ILE A 6 0.05 14.34 15.12
N SER A 7 0.12 13.12 15.66
CA SER A 7 0.88 12.03 15.04
C SER A 7 0.28 11.58 13.71
N PHE A 8 -1.04 11.62 13.58
CA PHE A 8 -1.77 11.28 12.37
C PHE A 8 -1.49 12.28 11.24
N ALA A 9 -1.58 13.58 11.54
CA ALA A 9 -1.28 14.63 10.57
C ALA A 9 0.18 14.57 10.09
N ILE A 10 1.13 14.26 10.98
CA ILE A 10 2.55 14.10 10.62
C ILE A 10 2.74 12.90 9.69
N ALA A 11 2.10 11.76 9.97
CA ALA A 11 2.21 10.56 9.12
C ALA A 11 1.64 10.78 7.71
N GLU A 12 0.51 11.48 7.60
CA GLU A 12 -0.14 11.79 6.33
C GLU A 12 0.68 12.79 5.49
N VAL A 13 1.19 13.84 6.13
CA VAL A 13 2.10 14.81 5.48
C VAL A 13 3.42 14.15 5.07
N THR A 14 3.97 13.26 5.89
CA THR A 14 5.22 12.54 5.57
C THR A 14 5.02 11.57 4.40
N SER A 15 3.89 10.86 4.37
CA SER A 15 3.48 10.02 3.24
C SER A 15 3.30 10.84 1.96
N LEU A 16 2.64 12.00 2.06
CA LEU A 16 2.45 12.89 0.92
C LEU A 16 3.78 13.46 0.42
N ALA A 17 4.68 13.85 1.33
CA ALA A 17 6.02 14.32 1.01
C ALA A 17 6.90 13.23 0.41
N GLN A 18 6.82 11.97 0.86
CA GLN A 18 7.51 10.84 0.23
C GLN A 18 6.97 10.55 -1.17
N ARG A 19 5.65 10.64 -1.38
CA ARG A 19 5.02 10.43 -2.69
C ARG A 19 5.25 11.57 -3.66
N SER A 20 5.28 12.80 -3.18
CA SER A 20 5.28 14.00 -4.03
C SER A 20 6.63 14.70 -4.07
N GLY A 21 7.54 14.34 -3.16
CA GLY A 21 8.83 15.00 -2.94
C GLY A 21 9.67 15.10 -4.21
N PRO A 22 9.96 13.99 -4.92
CA PRO A 22 10.78 14.04 -6.13
C PRO A 22 10.21 14.97 -7.20
N PHE A 23 8.89 14.95 -7.39
CA PHE A 23 8.21 15.84 -8.34
C PHE A 23 8.31 17.30 -7.88
N PHE A 24 7.95 17.60 -6.63
CA PHE A 24 7.98 18.95 -6.09
C PHE A 24 9.39 19.56 -6.12
N PHE A 25 10.42 18.81 -5.70
CA PHE A 25 11.81 19.27 -5.79
C PHE A 25 12.25 19.48 -7.23
N SER A 26 11.82 18.65 -8.18
CA SER A 26 12.16 18.82 -9.59
C SER A 26 11.53 20.08 -10.21
N VAL A 27 10.31 20.44 -9.81
CA VAL A 27 9.65 21.68 -10.23
C VAL A 27 10.34 22.89 -9.63
N LEU A 28 10.61 22.88 -8.33
CA LEU A 28 11.34 23.97 -7.67
C LEU A 28 12.74 24.17 -8.26
N PHE A 29 13.46 23.08 -8.53
CA PHE A 29 14.76 23.12 -9.17
C PHE A 29 14.68 23.75 -10.57
N SER A 30 13.68 23.38 -11.37
CA SER A 30 13.46 23.95 -12.70
C SER A 30 13.17 25.46 -12.65
N ILE A 31 12.36 25.91 -11.69
CA ILE A 31 12.08 27.33 -11.47
C ILE A 31 13.34 28.08 -11.04
N TYR A 32 14.08 27.54 -10.07
CA TYR A 32 15.31 28.15 -9.56
C TYR A 32 16.36 28.31 -10.66
N ILE A 33 16.59 27.26 -11.44
CA ILE A 33 17.54 27.27 -12.54
C ILE A 33 17.14 28.28 -13.62
N ALA A 34 15.86 28.32 -14.01
CA ALA A 34 15.37 29.30 -14.97
C ALA A 34 15.55 30.75 -14.46
N HIS A 35 15.30 30.97 -13.17
CA HIS A 35 15.51 32.26 -12.53
C HIS A 35 16.98 32.68 -12.55
N LYS A 36 17.90 31.76 -12.22
CA LYS A 36 19.35 32.01 -12.26
C LYS A 36 19.86 32.27 -13.68
N ALA A 37 19.41 31.49 -14.66
CA ALA A 37 19.77 31.70 -16.05
C ALA A 37 19.26 33.06 -16.58
N ARG A 38 18.05 33.47 -16.17
CA ARG A 38 17.52 34.82 -16.45
C ARG A 38 18.37 35.92 -15.79
N GLN A 39 18.82 35.71 -14.55
CA GLN A 39 19.69 36.66 -13.86
C GLN A 39 20.98 36.88 -14.65
N TYR A 40 21.67 35.82 -15.07
CA TYR A 40 22.90 35.93 -15.88
C TYR A 40 22.68 36.63 -17.23
N PHE A 41 21.56 36.33 -17.90
CA PHE A 41 21.20 37.00 -19.14
C PHE A 41 20.97 38.52 -18.95
N ASN A 42 20.28 38.89 -17.86
CA ASN A 42 20.06 40.30 -17.52
C ASN A 42 21.36 41.01 -17.15
N GLU A 43 22.22 40.37 -16.35
CA GLU A 43 23.55 40.89 -15.98
C GLU A 43 24.38 41.16 -17.24
N CYS A 44 24.44 40.21 -18.18
CA CYS A 44 25.11 40.37 -19.46
C CYS A 44 24.56 41.57 -20.26
N ASN A 45 23.23 41.71 -20.37
CA ASN A 45 22.63 42.82 -21.13
C ASN A 45 22.75 44.19 -20.44
N SER A 46 22.87 44.21 -19.12
CA SER A 46 23.04 45.44 -18.34
C SER A 46 24.49 45.94 -18.28
N ARG A 47 25.47 45.12 -18.69
CA ARG A 47 26.90 45.48 -18.63
C ARG A 47 27.20 46.60 -19.62
N THR A 48 27.61 47.75 -19.09
CA THR A 48 27.95 48.94 -19.88
C THR A 48 29.41 48.98 -20.31
N ASP A 49 30.33 48.36 -19.56
CA ASP A 49 31.76 48.37 -19.90
C ASP A 49 32.50 47.08 -19.46
N PRO A 50 33.07 46.29 -20.39
CA PRO A 50 32.86 46.37 -21.83
C PRO A 50 31.42 45.99 -22.19
N PRO A 51 30.74 46.66 -23.14
CA PRO A 51 29.39 46.30 -23.53
C PRO A 51 29.34 44.86 -24.07
N ALA A 52 28.29 44.12 -23.74
CA ALA A 52 28.15 42.73 -24.18
C ALA A 52 28.13 42.61 -25.71
N THR A 53 28.98 41.74 -26.24
CA THR A 53 29.05 41.47 -27.68
C THR A 53 27.83 40.68 -28.15
N LYS A 54 27.51 40.73 -29.45
CA LYS A 54 26.40 39.95 -30.01
C LYS A 54 26.59 38.45 -29.81
N GLU A 55 27.82 37.97 -29.96
CA GLU A 55 28.22 36.58 -29.76
C GLU A 55 27.97 36.15 -28.30
N GLU A 56 28.40 36.96 -27.33
CA GLU A 56 28.18 36.70 -25.90
C GLU A 56 26.67 36.59 -25.57
N ARG A 57 25.84 37.49 -26.12
CA ARG A 57 24.38 37.41 -25.94
C ARG A 57 23.78 36.14 -26.52
N TYR A 58 24.22 35.71 -27.71
CA TYR A 58 23.77 34.45 -28.31
C TYR A 58 24.17 33.24 -27.46
N VAL A 59 25.38 33.23 -26.89
CA VAL A 59 25.82 32.17 -25.97
C VAL A 59 24.91 32.09 -24.75
N TYR A 60 24.56 33.23 -24.12
CA TYR A 60 23.66 33.23 -22.98
C TYR A 60 22.22 32.82 -23.33
N ILE A 61 21.72 33.16 -24.52
CA ILE A 61 20.42 32.69 -25.00
C ILE A 61 20.42 31.17 -25.18
N PHE A 62 21.45 30.63 -25.84
CA PHE A 62 21.58 29.18 -26.02
C PHE A 62 21.77 28.46 -24.70
N TYR A 63 22.55 29.03 -23.78
CA TYR A 63 22.72 28.50 -22.43
C TYR A 63 21.38 28.45 -21.70
N PHE A 64 20.62 29.54 -21.70
CA PHE A 64 19.28 29.58 -21.10
C PHE A 64 18.37 28.49 -21.70
N LEU A 65 18.33 28.41 -23.03
CA LEU A 65 17.46 27.46 -23.73
C LEU A 65 17.87 26.01 -23.46
N ALA A 66 19.16 25.69 -23.50
CA ALA A 66 19.69 24.37 -23.21
C ALA A 66 19.39 23.93 -21.77
N VAL A 67 19.57 24.85 -20.81
CA VAL A 67 19.32 24.62 -19.39
C VAL A 67 17.83 24.40 -19.11
N VAL A 68 16.94 25.19 -19.73
CA VAL A 68 15.49 25.03 -19.61
C VAL A 68 15.04 23.68 -20.21
N VAL A 69 15.50 23.35 -21.42
CA VAL A 69 15.16 22.09 -22.09
C VAL A 69 15.67 20.88 -21.30
N ALA A 70 16.89 20.93 -20.76
CA ALA A 70 17.45 19.89 -19.91
C ALA A 70 16.63 19.72 -18.62
N GLY A 71 16.23 20.84 -17.98
CA GLY A 71 15.37 20.83 -16.79
C GLY A 71 14.02 20.15 -17.05
N PHE A 72 13.31 20.56 -18.10
CA PHE A 72 12.04 19.93 -18.49
C PHE A 72 12.19 18.45 -18.84
N SER A 73 13.26 18.09 -19.55
CA SER A 73 13.55 16.69 -19.91
C SER A 73 13.78 15.83 -18.66
N LEU A 74 14.51 16.36 -17.67
CA LEU A 74 14.76 15.68 -16.41
C LEU A 74 13.46 15.47 -15.60
N VAL A 75 12.59 16.50 -15.55
CA VAL A 75 11.27 16.39 -14.91
C VAL A 75 10.42 15.33 -15.62
N ALA A 76 10.34 15.37 -16.95
CA ALA A 76 9.59 14.38 -17.72
C ALA A 76 10.11 12.95 -17.51
N PHE A 77 11.43 12.77 -17.48
CA PHE A 77 12.06 11.49 -17.18
C PHE A 77 11.77 11.01 -15.76
N SER A 78 11.85 11.90 -14.77
CA SER A 78 11.50 11.61 -13.37
C SER A 78 10.03 11.19 -13.24
N VAL A 79 9.10 11.93 -13.87
CA VAL A 79 7.67 11.58 -13.91
C VAL A 79 7.45 10.23 -14.60
N HIS A 80 8.16 9.95 -15.69
CA HIS A 80 8.06 8.68 -16.40
C HIS A 80 8.52 7.50 -15.53
N ILE A 81 9.69 7.61 -14.89
CA ILE A 81 10.19 6.60 -13.94
C ILE A 81 9.22 6.44 -12.77
N TRP A 82 8.75 7.55 -12.21
CA TRP A 82 7.81 7.55 -11.10
C TRP A 82 6.53 6.79 -11.45
N ASN A 83 5.95 7.08 -12.61
CA ASN A 83 4.73 6.42 -13.06
C ASN A 83 4.94 4.92 -13.26
N LYS A 84 6.09 4.53 -13.84
CA LYS A 84 6.48 3.12 -14.01
C LYS A 84 6.67 2.39 -12.68
N ASN A 85 7.21 3.06 -11.66
CA ASN A 85 7.46 2.46 -10.35
C ASN A 85 6.20 2.43 -9.47
N GLN A 86 5.27 3.39 -9.60
CA GLN A 86 3.98 3.32 -8.92
C GLN A 86 3.18 2.08 -9.34
N THR A 87 3.26 1.68 -10.61
CA THR A 87 2.58 0.47 -11.11
C THR A 87 3.09 -0.81 -10.45
N GLN A 88 4.29 -0.77 -9.85
CA GLN A 88 4.88 -1.93 -9.21
C GLN A 88 4.38 -2.16 -7.78
N LEU A 89 3.69 -1.20 -7.14
CA LEU A 89 3.05 -1.42 -5.82
C LEU A 89 1.76 -2.23 -5.95
N ALA A 90 1.79 -3.34 -6.69
CA ALA A 90 0.70 -4.30 -6.78
C ALA A 90 0.54 -4.95 -5.40
N LYS A 91 -0.47 -4.48 -4.66
CA LYS A 91 -0.89 -5.13 -3.41
C LYS A 91 -1.76 -6.30 -3.81
N PHE A 92 -1.32 -7.51 -3.48
CA PHE A 92 -2.19 -8.68 -3.58
C PHE A 92 -2.90 -8.85 -2.25
N THR A 93 -4.23 -8.69 -2.27
CA THR A 93 -5.07 -8.84 -1.08
C THR A 93 -5.81 -10.18 -1.13
N VAL A 94 -5.59 -11.01 -0.12
CA VAL A 94 -6.34 -12.26 0.06
C VAL A 94 -7.30 -12.10 1.22
N THR A 95 -8.58 -12.33 0.95
CA THR A 95 -9.62 -12.39 1.98
C THR A 95 -9.99 -13.85 2.23
N ILE A 96 -9.86 -14.32 3.48
CA ILE A 96 -10.33 -15.66 3.88
C ILE A 96 -11.59 -15.50 4.73
N GLU A 97 -12.70 -16.04 4.22
CA GLU A 97 -14.01 -15.98 4.88
C GLU A 97 -14.30 -17.20 5.76
N GLU A 98 -15.33 -17.06 6.61
CA GLU A 98 -15.92 -18.15 7.40
C GLU A 98 -14.95 -18.76 8.42
N VAL A 99 -13.99 -17.95 8.88
CA VAL A 99 -13.00 -18.38 9.86
C VAL A 99 -13.56 -18.23 11.27
N ASP A 100 -13.38 -19.27 12.09
CA ASP A 100 -13.68 -19.22 13.52
C ASP A 100 -12.90 -18.06 14.19
N PRO A 101 -13.54 -17.22 15.01
CA PRO A 101 -12.87 -16.11 15.70
C PRO A 101 -11.61 -16.51 16.49
N LYS A 102 -11.60 -17.75 17.01
CA LYS A 102 -10.51 -18.31 17.82
C LYS A 102 -9.40 -18.95 16.98
N ALA A 103 -9.67 -19.29 15.73
CA ALA A 103 -8.62 -19.77 14.82
C ALA A 103 -7.62 -18.64 14.55
N PHE A 104 -6.39 -18.96 14.16
CA PHE A 104 -5.39 -17.97 13.77
C PHE A 104 -4.63 -18.37 12.51
N ILE A 105 -4.15 -17.38 11.78
CA ILE A 105 -3.32 -17.56 10.58
C ILE A 105 -1.96 -16.96 10.87
N ASP A 106 -0.95 -17.81 10.79
CA ASP A 106 0.45 -17.42 10.81
C ASP A 106 0.96 -17.32 9.36
N SER A 107 1.54 -16.17 9.04
CA SER A 107 2.07 -15.87 7.72
C SER A 107 3.19 -14.84 7.84
N ALA A 108 4.16 -14.91 6.94
CA ALA A 108 5.18 -13.86 6.81
C ALA A 108 4.61 -12.52 6.27
N PHE A 109 3.32 -12.49 5.93
CA PHE A 109 2.63 -11.33 5.37
C PHE A 109 1.83 -10.60 6.44
N TYR A 110 1.53 -9.33 6.18
CA TYR A 110 0.65 -8.57 7.06
C TYR A 110 -0.74 -9.21 7.07
N SER A 111 -1.20 -9.64 8.25
CA SER A 111 -2.51 -10.24 8.46
C SER A 111 -3.36 -9.40 9.42
N ARG A 112 -4.65 -9.23 9.11
CA ARG A 112 -5.62 -8.58 10.01
C ARG A 112 -6.95 -9.31 10.03
N LYS A 113 -7.48 -9.54 11.24
CA LYS A 113 -8.83 -10.04 11.48
C LYS A 113 -9.84 -8.89 11.44
N VAL A 114 -10.91 -9.03 10.66
CA VAL A 114 -12.00 -8.07 10.57
C VAL A 114 -13.33 -8.78 10.83
N PRO A 115 -14.17 -8.31 11.79
CA PRO A 115 -15.46 -8.91 12.05
C PRO A 115 -16.45 -8.62 10.90
N LYS A 116 -17.12 -9.64 10.39
CA LYS A 116 -18.17 -9.47 9.37
C LYS A 116 -19.40 -8.80 9.99
N ARG A 117 -19.89 -7.70 9.39
CA ARG A 117 -21.15 -7.07 9.80
C ARG A 117 -22.29 -8.06 9.58
N VAL A 118 -22.98 -8.41 10.66
CA VAL A 118 -24.18 -9.24 10.59
C VAL A 118 -25.39 -8.31 10.44
N PRO A 119 -26.29 -8.51 9.46
CA PRO A 119 -27.52 -7.73 9.35
C PRO A 119 -28.32 -7.76 10.65
N ASP A 120 -28.94 -6.63 11.00
CA ASP A 120 -29.72 -6.47 12.23
C ASP A 120 -30.77 -7.60 12.37
N GLY A 121 -30.78 -8.27 13.52
CA GLY A 121 -31.72 -9.33 13.85
C GLY A 121 -31.20 -10.77 13.68
N VAL A 122 -30.00 -10.99 13.13
CA VAL A 122 -29.43 -12.34 13.00
C VAL A 122 -28.43 -12.61 14.14
N LYS A 123 -28.80 -13.47 15.10
CA LYS A 123 -27.88 -14.00 16.13
C LYS A 123 -26.95 -15.07 15.52
N LYS A 124 -26.01 -14.67 14.66
CA LYS A 124 -24.89 -15.53 14.25
C LYS A 124 -23.59 -15.03 14.86
N ILE A 125 -22.74 -15.97 15.27
CA ILE A 125 -21.37 -15.69 15.68
C ILE A 125 -20.68 -15.00 14.50
N PRO A 126 -20.02 -13.85 14.70
CA PRO A 126 -19.42 -13.11 13.59
C PRO A 126 -18.27 -13.94 13.02
N ASN A 127 -18.43 -14.38 11.77
CA ASN A 127 -17.32 -14.92 10.99
C ASN A 127 -16.25 -13.84 10.86
N VAL A 128 -14.99 -14.22 10.99
CA VAL A 128 -13.86 -13.30 10.83
C VAL A 128 -13.33 -13.38 9.41
N GLU A 129 -13.04 -12.21 8.83
CA GLU A 129 -12.31 -12.08 7.57
C GLU A 129 -10.83 -11.85 7.85
N TYR A 130 -9.96 -12.64 7.22
CA TYR A 130 -8.52 -12.40 7.26
C TYR A 130 -8.09 -11.66 6.01
N PHE A 131 -7.44 -10.51 6.18
CA PHE A 131 -6.81 -9.75 5.11
C PHE A 131 -5.33 -10.01 5.12
N LEU A 132 -4.79 -10.59 4.04
CA LEU A 132 -3.36 -10.75 3.82
C LEU A 132 -2.91 -9.75 2.76
N ILE A 133 -1.92 -8.91 3.08
CA ILE A 133 -1.30 -7.98 2.12
C ILE A 133 0.09 -8.50 1.77
N VAL A 134 0.28 -8.86 0.50
CA VAL A 134 1.53 -9.40 -0.01
C VAL A 134 2.27 -8.30 -0.80
N ALA A 135 3.58 -8.12 -0.53
CA ALA A 135 4.44 -7.04 -1.03
C ALA A 135 4.62 -7.04 -2.57
N PRO A 136 5.07 -5.98 -3.24
CA PRO A 136 5.16 -5.99 -4.71
C PRO A 136 6.18 -6.98 -5.30
N GLY A 137 5.93 -7.46 -6.54
CA GLY A 137 6.94 -8.17 -7.35
C GLY A 137 6.62 -9.62 -7.75
N PHE A 138 5.36 -10.05 -7.72
CA PHE A 138 4.97 -11.44 -8.01
C PHE A 138 4.68 -11.69 -9.49
N ASN A 139 4.96 -12.91 -9.91
CA ASN A 139 4.56 -13.46 -11.20
C ASN A 139 3.28 -14.28 -11.04
N VAL A 140 2.44 -14.29 -12.08
CA VAL A 140 1.26 -15.15 -12.12
C VAL A 140 1.70 -16.60 -11.94
N GLY A 141 1.08 -17.30 -11.00
CA GLY A 141 1.44 -18.67 -10.60
C GLY A 141 2.34 -18.75 -9.35
N ASP A 142 2.86 -17.63 -8.85
CA ASP A 142 3.57 -17.61 -7.58
C ASP A 142 2.66 -18.09 -6.45
N LYS A 143 3.20 -18.96 -5.60
CA LYS A 143 2.49 -19.57 -4.47
C LYS A 143 3.03 -19.06 -3.15
N PHE A 144 2.13 -18.87 -2.21
CA PHE A 144 2.45 -18.30 -0.90
C PHE A 144 1.91 -19.20 0.20
N PRO A 145 2.79 -19.73 1.07
CA PRO A 145 2.37 -20.58 2.16
C PRO A 145 1.75 -19.76 3.29
N ILE A 146 0.69 -20.30 3.88
CA ILE A 146 0.12 -19.86 5.16
C ILE A 146 -0.06 -21.06 6.07
N THR A 147 0.12 -20.83 7.36
CA THR A 147 -0.17 -21.83 8.37
C THR A 147 -1.45 -21.43 9.11
N PHE A 148 -2.49 -22.21 8.94
CA PHE A 148 -3.76 -22.06 9.63
C PHE A 148 -3.80 -22.95 10.86
N TYR A 149 -4.16 -22.37 11.99
CA TYR A 149 -4.35 -23.08 13.23
C TYR A 149 -5.84 -23.07 13.57
N PRO A 150 -6.52 -24.22 13.44
CA PRO A 150 -7.94 -24.30 13.75
C PRO A 150 -8.18 -24.01 15.23
N ALA A 151 -9.36 -23.45 15.52
CA ALA A 151 -9.81 -23.28 16.89
C ALA A 151 -9.82 -24.65 17.60
N PRO A 152 -9.46 -24.71 18.89
CA PRO A 152 -9.62 -25.94 19.66
C PRO A 152 -11.10 -26.37 19.68
N ASP A 153 -11.35 -27.65 19.43
CA ASP A 153 -12.70 -28.24 19.45
C ASP A 153 -13.30 -28.27 20.89
N GLU A 154 -12.46 -28.12 21.91
CA GLU A 154 -12.85 -28.19 23.32
C GLU A 154 -13.15 -26.82 23.93
N GLN A 155 -14.16 -26.76 24.79
CA GLN A 155 -14.42 -25.59 25.61
C GLN A 155 -13.27 -25.39 26.60
N PRO A 156 -12.90 -24.13 26.91
CA PRO A 156 -11.85 -23.86 27.88
C PRO A 156 -12.18 -24.51 29.21
N THR A 157 -11.28 -25.35 29.70
CA THR A 157 -11.37 -25.95 31.03
C THR A 157 -10.96 -24.90 32.05
N VAL A 158 -11.73 -24.74 33.11
CA VAL A 158 -11.36 -23.85 34.21
C VAL A 158 -10.38 -24.60 35.10
N THR A 159 -9.17 -24.06 35.28
CA THR A 159 -8.20 -24.65 36.23
C THR A 159 -8.75 -24.54 37.66
N PRO A 160 -8.25 -25.35 38.61
CA PRO A 160 -8.63 -25.24 40.02
C PRO A 160 -8.47 -23.82 40.60
N ASP A 161 -7.61 -23.01 39.99
CA ASP A 161 -7.31 -21.62 40.38
C ASP A 161 -8.26 -20.59 39.74
N GLY A 162 -9.29 -21.04 39.02
CA GLY A 162 -10.28 -20.19 38.35
C GLY A 162 -9.80 -19.54 37.05
N GLN A 163 -8.62 -19.93 36.53
CA GLN A 163 -8.10 -19.42 35.27
C GLN A 163 -8.63 -20.26 34.09
N PRO A 164 -9.09 -19.64 32.99
CA PRO A 164 -9.46 -20.38 31.79
C PRO A 164 -8.20 -20.94 31.11
N GLN A 165 -8.08 -22.26 31.04
CA GLN A 165 -7.08 -22.95 30.25
C GLN A 165 -7.70 -23.33 28.91
N PHE A 166 -7.20 -22.72 27.85
CA PHE A 166 -7.60 -23.07 26.48
C PHE A 166 -6.81 -24.31 26.06
N ALA A 167 -7.51 -25.29 25.46
CA ALA A 167 -6.83 -26.39 24.80
C ALA A 167 -5.87 -25.86 23.73
N ALA A 168 -4.78 -26.59 23.50
CA ALA A 168 -3.84 -26.23 22.45
C ALA A 168 -4.60 -26.09 21.11
N PRO A 169 -4.20 -25.13 20.24
CA PRO A 169 -4.74 -25.05 18.90
C PRO A 169 -4.67 -26.42 18.23
N GLY A 170 -5.64 -26.76 17.38
CA GLY A 170 -5.57 -28.00 16.62
C GLY A 170 -4.31 -28.02 15.75
N ALA A 171 -3.94 -29.21 15.25
CA ALA A 171 -2.73 -29.38 14.46
C ALA A 171 -2.64 -28.33 13.32
N PRO A 172 -1.47 -27.71 13.12
CA PRO A 172 -1.31 -26.69 12.09
C PRO A 172 -1.58 -27.27 10.70
N LEU A 173 -2.35 -26.53 9.91
CA LEU A 173 -2.66 -26.87 8.52
C LEU A 173 -1.95 -25.89 7.60
N GLN A 174 -1.19 -26.41 6.64
CA GLN A 174 -0.53 -25.57 5.64
C GLN A 174 -1.43 -25.44 4.41
N PHE A 175 -1.65 -24.19 4.00
CA PHE A 175 -2.32 -23.87 2.74
C PHE A 175 -1.42 -23.01 1.87
N GLU A 176 -1.68 -23.04 0.57
CA GLU A 176 -1.02 -22.16 -0.38
C GLU A 176 -2.07 -21.38 -1.14
N PHE A 177 -1.84 -20.09 -1.32
CA PHE A 177 -2.60 -19.28 -2.26
C PHE A 177 -1.76 -18.98 -3.50
N GLU A 178 -2.40 -18.97 -4.67
CA GLU A 178 -1.75 -18.71 -5.95
C GLU A 178 -2.12 -17.32 -6.45
N TYR A 179 -1.12 -16.53 -6.86
CA TYR A 179 -1.32 -15.23 -7.48
C TYR A 179 -1.81 -15.40 -8.92
N SER A 180 -3.05 -14.98 -9.19
CA SER A 180 -3.65 -15.09 -10.53
C SER A 180 -3.55 -13.83 -11.38
N GLY A 181 -2.69 -12.86 -11.01
CA GLY A 181 -2.50 -11.62 -11.77
C GLY A 181 -3.50 -10.50 -11.49
N GLY A 182 -4.39 -10.68 -10.51
CA GLY A 182 -5.33 -9.64 -10.05
C GLY A 182 -4.90 -9.01 -8.73
N GLU A 183 -5.37 -7.80 -8.42
CA GLU A 183 -5.08 -7.13 -7.13
C GLU A 183 -5.76 -7.81 -5.93
N PHE A 184 -6.84 -8.55 -6.18
CA PHE A 184 -7.67 -9.17 -5.15
C PHE A 184 -7.94 -10.63 -5.47
N ALA A 185 -7.85 -11.48 -4.46
CA ALA A 185 -8.38 -12.83 -4.50
C ALA A 185 -9.18 -13.13 -3.23
N GLN A 186 -10.28 -13.84 -3.39
CA GLN A 186 -11.11 -14.27 -2.28
C GLN A 186 -11.02 -15.78 -2.14
N TYR A 187 -10.85 -16.25 -0.91
CA TYR A 187 -10.83 -17.65 -0.56
C TYR A 187 -11.79 -17.90 0.59
N ALA A 188 -12.25 -19.13 0.73
CA ALA A 188 -12.98 -19.59 1.90
C ALA A 188 -12.38 -20.88 2.42
N LEU A 189 -12.33 -20.98 3.75
CA LEU A 189 -12.00 -22.22 4.42
C LEU A 189 -13.28 -23.05 4.56
N VAL A 190 -13.33 -24.16 3.84
CA VAL A 190 -14.46 -25.09 3.85
C VAL A 190 -14.03 -26.37 4.54
N ARG A 191 -14.83 -26.85 5.49
CA ARG A 191 -14.62 -28.15 6.13
C ARG A 191 -15.20 -29.24 5.23
N ASP A 192 -14.35 -30.18 4.81
CA ASP A 192 -14.72 -31.38 4.06
C ASP A 192 -14.46 -32.61 4.94
N GLY A 193 -15.49 -32.97 5.72
CA GLY A 193 -15.40 -34.00 6.75
C GLY A 193 -14.42 -33.65 7.87
N ALA A 194 -13.35 -34.45 8.00
CA ALA A 194 -12.27 -34.24 8.97
C ALA A 194 -11.16 -33.30 8.45
N SER A 195 -11.22 -32.90 7.18
CA SER A 195 -10.21 -32.07 6.54
C SER A 195 -10.69 -30.64 6.30
N TRP A 196 -9.77 -29.68 6.26
CA TRP A 196 -10.05 -28.32 5.83
C TRP A 196 -9.49 -28.11 4.43
N LYS A 197 -10.23 -27.39 3.58
CA LYS A 197 -9.83 -27.04 2.22
C LYS A 197 -9.97 -25.54 2.02
N LEU A 198 -8.96 -24.94 1.39
CA LEU A 198 -9.01 -23.56 0.94
C LEU A 198 -9.58 -23.53 -0.48
N VAL A 199 -10.76 -22.94 -0.66
CA VAL A 199 -11.46 -22.88 -1.95
C VAL A 199 -11.43 -21.45 -2.45
N LYS A 200 -10.94 -21.24 -3.69
CA LYS A 200 -10.97 -19.93 -4.35
C LYS A 200 -12.42 -19.55 -4.68
N LYS A 201 -12.88 -18.41 -4.17
CA LYS A 201 -14.19 -17.84 -4.50
C LYS A 201 -14.03 -16.87 -5.67
N SER A 202 -15.04 -16.83 -6.54
CA SER A 202 -15.16 -15.74 -7.50
C SER A 202 -15.39 -14.44 -6.73
N PRO A 203 -14.67 -13.34 -7.04
CA PRO A 203 -14.89 -12.07 -6.36
C PRO A 203 -16.35 -11.66 -6.55
N SER A 204 -17.06 -11.47 -5.46
CA SER A 204 -18.43 -10.94 -5.54
C SER A 204 -18.37 -9.47 -5.99
N LEU A 205 -19.40 -9.00 -6.70
CA LEU A 205 -19.49 -7.58 -7.09
C LEU A 205 -19.45 -6.62 -5.88
N ALA A 206 -19.88 -7.08 -4.71
CA ALA A 206 -19.83 -6.32 -3.45
C ALA A 206 -18.40 -6.12 -2.90
N THR A 207 -17.46 -7.01 -3.24
CA THR A 207 -16.07 -6.99 -2.76
C THR A 207 -15.11 -6.17 -3.63
N LEU A 208 -15.58 -5.55 -4.73
CA LEU A 208 -14.75 -4.71 -5.60
C LEU A 208 -14.41 -3.33 -5.01
N ASN A 209 -14.94 -2.99 -3.83
CA ASN A 209 -14.60 -1.75 -3.14
C ASN A 209 -14.42 -1.95 -1.63
N PRO A 210 -13.36 -2.67 -1.20
CA PRO A 210 -13.10 -2.92 0.22
C PRO A 210 -12.72 -1.64 1.00
N TYR A 211 -12.48 -0.52 0.30
CA TYR A 211 -12.05 0.74 0.90
C TYR A 211 -13.18 1.72 1.24
N ASN A 212 -14.39 1.56 0.67
CA ASN A 212 -15.52 2.42 1.05
C ASN A 212 -15.99 2.20 2.50
N ASP A 213 -15.74 1.03 3.09
CA ASP A 213 -16.15 0.73 4.46
C ASP A 213 -15.13 1.13 5.54
N VAL A 214 -13.87 1.41 5.17
CA VAL A 214 -12.83 1.86 6.13
C VAL A 214 -13.01 3.35 6.48
N ALA A 215 -13.61 4.14 5.58
CA ALA A 215 -13.95 5.53 5.85
C ALA A 215 -15.02 5.69 6.95
N GLY A 216 -15.80 4.65 7.26
CA GLY A 216 -16.80 4.63 8.33
C GLY A 216 -16.29 4.21 9.71
N LEU A 217 -15.02 3.80 9.83
CA LEU A 217 -14.40 3.32 11.09
C LEU A 217 -13.47 4.35 11.73
N ILE A 218 -13.40 5.57 11.18
CA ILE A 218 -12.78 6.74 11.81
C ILE A 218 -13.91 7.70 12.19
N LYS A 219 -14.54 7.44 13.34
CA LYS A 219 -15.31 8.41 14.12
C LYS A 219 -14.88 8.30 15.58
#